data_AF-A0A382Q345-F1
#
_entry.id   AF-A0A382Q345-F1
#
_cell.length_a   1.000
_cell.length_b   1.000
_cell.length_c   1.000
_cell.angle_alpha   90.00
_cell.angle_beta   90.00
_cell.angle_gamma   90.00
#
_symmetry.space_group_name_H-M   'P 1'
#
loop_
_entity.id
_entity.type
_entity.pdbx_description
1 polymer ?
#
loop_
_entity_poly.entity_id
_entity_poly.type
_entity_poly.pdbx_seq_one_letter_code
_entity_poly.pdbx_strand_id
1 'polypeptide(L)' 'EGYQKYPKSNKAPINLLKLGVSLVQIGEKDQGCLMISGVKEQYPQANQSVLQKAKYEEKKFECKKDNT' A
#
# COMPACT_ATOMS: atom_id res chain seq x y z
N GLU A 1 -2.69 -4.45 13.54
CA GLU A 1 -4.12 -4.26 13.88
C GLU A 1 -4.80 -2.99 13.35
N GLY A 2 -4.11 -1.89 13.01
CA GLY A 2 -4.77 -0.61 12.72
C GLY A 2 -5.61 -0.53 11.43
N TYR A 3 -5.25 -1.23 10.35
CA TYR A 3 -6.00 -1.22 9.09
C TYR A 3 -7.32 -2.01 9.18
N GLN A 4 -7.25 -3.26 9.66
CA GLN A 4 -8.40 -4.17 9.75
C GLN A 4 -9.52 -3.62 10.67
N LYS A 5 -9.18 -2.82 11.69
CA LYS A 5 -10.17 -2.18 12.58
C LYS A 5 -10.78 -0.90 12.01
N TYR A 6 -10.12 -0.19 11.10
CA TYR A 6 -10.57 1.14 10.65
C TYR A 6 -10.31 1.40 9.15
N PRO A 7 -10.95 0.64 8.25
CA PRO A 7 -10.73 0.77 6.80
C PRO A 7 -11.22 2.11 6.21
N LYS A 8 -12.09 2.85 6.91
CA LYS A 8 -12.64 4.15 6.45
C LYS A 8 -12.04 5.38 7.14
N SER A 9 -11.03 5.20 7.98
CA SER A 9 -10.40 6.33 8.67
C SER A 9 -9.48 7.11 7.74
N ASN A 10 -9.24 8.40 8.02
CA ASN A 10 -8.19 9.20 7.38
C ASN A 10 -6.80 8.56 7.50
N LYS A 11 -6.60 7.64 8.45
CA LYS A 11 -5.36 6.86 8.63
C LYS A 11 -5.33 5.55 7.83
N ALA A 12 -6.43 5.14 7.20
CA ALA A 12 -6.49 3.91 6.42
C ALA A 12 -5.46 3.87 5.27
N PRO A 13 -5.25 4.93 4.47
CA PRO A 13 -4.28 4.90 3.36
C PRO A 13 -2.84 4.70 3.85
N ILE A 14 -2.43 5.41 4.91
CA ILE A 14 -1.08 5.29 5.47
C ILE A 14 -0.87 3.94 6.17
N ASN A 15 -1.91 3.38 6.78
CA ASN A 15 -1.84 2.06 7.42
C ASN A 15 -1.74 0.93 6.38
N LEU A 16 -2.51 1.02 5.28
CA LEU A 16 -2.42 0.08 4.16
C LEU A 16 -1.02 0.10 3.54
N LEU A 17 -0.48 1.30 3.29
CA LEU A 17 0.89 1.46 2.77
C LEU A 17 1.92 0.81 3.70
N LYS A 18 1.88 1.11 5.01
CA LYS A 18 2.82 0.53 5.99
C LYS A 18 2.73 -0.99 6.03
N LEU A 19 1.51 -1.54 6.01
CA LEU A 19 1.30 -2.97 6.01
C LEU A 19 1.92 -3.60 4.75
N GLY A 20 1.65 -3.04 3.58
CA GLY A 20 2.23 -3.52 2.32
C GLY A 20 3.76 -3.48 2.32
N VAL A 21 4.36 -2.39 2.79
CA VAL A 21 5.83 -2.28 2.92
C VAL A 21 6.39 -3.35 3.86
N SER A 22 5.75 -3.59 5.01
CA SER A 22 6.19 -4.63 5.95
C SER A 22 6.11 -6.03 5.33
N LEU A 23 5.04 -6.34 4.59
CA LEU A 23 4.89 -7.62 3.90
C LEU A 23 6.01 -7.85 2.88
N VAL A 24 6.33 -6.85 2.05
CA VAL A 24 7.45 -6.99 1.11
C VAL A 24 8.78 -7.21 1.84
N GLN A 25 9.00 -6.52 2.95
CA GLN A 25 10.25 -6.66 3.73
C GLN A 25 10.43 -8.03 4.38
N ILE A 26 9.34 -8.73 4.72
CA ILE A 26 9.40 -10.08 5.31
C ILE A 26 9.36 -11.19 4.25
N GLY A 27 9.37 -10.84 2.95
CA GLY A 27 9.39 -11.79 1.84
C GLY A 27 8.02 -12.07 1.20
N GLU A 28 6.92 -11.56 1.76
CA GLU A 28 5.58 -11.64 1.18
C GLU A 28 5.39 -10.56 0.10
N LYS A 29 6.24 -10.64 -0.94
CA LYS A 29 6.36 -9.59 -1.96
C LYS A 29 5.07 -9.37 -2.75
N ASP A 30 4.41 -10.44 -3.22
CA ASP A 30 3.18 -10.31 -4.02
C ASP A 30 2.04 -9.65 -3.24
N GLN A 31 1.76 -10.15 -2.03
CA GLN A 31 0.73 -9.58 -1.16
C GLN A 31 1.08 -8.15 -0.72
N GLY A 32 2.35 -7.89 -0.39
CA GLY A 32 2.81 -6.56 -0.06
C GLY A 32 2.63 -5.58 -1.22
N CYS A 33 3.00 -5.99 -2.43
CA CYS A 33 2.83 -5.18 -3.64
C CYS A 33 1.36 -4.90 -3.97
N LEU A 34 0.47 -5.88 -3.79
CA LEU A 34 -0.99 -5.68 -3.93
C LEU A 34 -1.48 -4.60 -2.96
N MET A 35 -1.03 -4.64 -1.70
CA MET A 35 -1.44 -3.65 -0.71
C MET A 35 -0.89 -2.25 -1.01
N ILE A 36 0.38 -2.13 -1.43
CA ILE A 36 0.97 -0.83 -1.77
C ILE A 36 0.25 -0.23 -2.99
N SER A 37 0.03 -1.01 -4.05
CA SER A 37 -0.68 -0.57 -5.27
C SER A 37 -2.13 -0.20 -4.96
N GLY A 38 -2.78 -0.99 -4.10
CA GLY A 38 -4.15 -0.77 -3.64
C GLY A 38 -4.37 0.54 -2.90
N VAL A 39 -3.32 1.22 -2.39
CA VAL A 39 -3.44 2.54 -1.76
C VAL A 39 -4.03 3.56 -2.72
N LYS A 40 -3.54 3.59 -3.97
CA LYS A 40 -4.02 4.54 -4.98
C LYS A 40 -5.42 4.16 -5.49
N GLU A 41 -5.70 2.87 -5.61
CA GLU A 41 -6.97 2.35 -6.12
C GLU A 41 -8.11 2.54 -5.11
N GLN A 42 -7.86 2.24 -3.83
CA GLN A 42 -8.88 2.33 -2.78
C GLN A 42 -9.01 3.74 -2.21
N TYR A 43 -7.93 4.54 -2.22
CA TYR A 43 -7.90 5.88 -1.65
C TYR A 43 -7.35 6.92 -2.63
N PRO A 44 -7.99 7.13 -3.80
CA PRO A 44 -7.53 8.10 -4.79
C PRO A 44 -7.52 9.54 -4.26
N GLN A 45 -8.30 9.82 -3.20
CA GLN A 45 -8.40 11.11 -2.51
C GLN A 45 -7.47 11.22 -1.28
N ALA A 46 -6.59 10.24 -1.05
CA ALA A 46 -5.63 10.32 0.04
C ALA A 46 -4.67 11.51 -0.14
N ASN A 47 -4.03 11.93 0.96
CA ASN A 47 -3.02 12.98 0.92
C ASN A 47 -1.95 12.64 -0.14
N GLN A 48 -1.61 13.62 -0.98
CA GLN A 48 -0.65 13.49 -2.06
C GLN A 48 0.69 12.88 -1.61
N SER A 49 1.17 13.19 -0.40
CA SER A 49 2.39 12.61 0.15
C SER A 49 2.30 11.08 0.34
N VAL A 50 1.11 10.56 0.70
CA VAL A 50 0.86 9.12 0.83
C VAL A 50 0.84 8.45 -0.54
N LEU A 51 0.15 9.06 -1.51
CA LEU A 51 0.08 8.56 -2.89
C LEU A 51 1.45 8.53 -3.56
N GLN A 52 2.25 9.59 -3.39
CA GLN A 52 3.63 9.63 -3.90
C GLN A 52 4.50 8.57 -3.25
N LYS A 53 4.37 8.37 -1.94
CA LYS A 53 5.13 7.33 -1.24
C LYS A 53 4.75 5.93 -1.68
N ALA A 54 3.46 5.63 -1.87
CA ALA A 54 3.01 4.36 -2.43
C ALA A 54 3.68 4.08 -3.79
N LYS A 55 3.63 5.06 -4.71
CA LYS A 55 4.29 4.96 -6.02
C LYS A 55 5.81 4.74 -5.91
N TYR A 56 6.47 5.40 -4.96
CA TYR A 56 7.90 5.23 -4.72
C TYR A 56 8.23 3.81 -4.22
N GLU A 57 7.50 3.30 -3.23
CA GLU A 57 7.71 1.95 -2.70
C GLU A 57 7.37 0.89 -3.76
N GLU A 58 6.31 1.04 -4.56
CA GLU A 58 6.01 0.15 -5.70
C GLU A 58 7.21 0.03 -6.64
N LYS A 59 7.82 1.17 -7.01
CA LYS A 59 8.98 1.18 -7.89
C LYS A 59 10.22 0.58 -7.21
N LYS A 60 10.47 0.93 -5.95
CA LYS A 60 11.62 0.47 -5.17
C LYS A 60 11.61 -1.04 -4.99
N PHE A 61 10.43 -1.62 -4.78
CA PHE A 61 10.28 -3.07 -4.62
C PHE A 61 10.06 -3.79 -5.95
N GLU A 62 10.06 -3.09 -7.08
CA GLU A 62 9.79 -3.66 -8.40
C GLU A 62 8.46 -4.43 -8.41
N CYS A 63 7.43 -3.84 -7.78
CA CYS A 63 6.09 -4.40 -7.79
C CYS A 63 5.59 -4.43 -9.24
N LYS A 64 5.54 -5.64 -9.81
CA LYS A 64 4.93 -5.86 -11.12
C LYS A 64 3.41 -5.76 -10.94
N LYS A 65 2.74 -5.10 -11.88
CA LYS A 65 1.30 -5.29 -12.05
C LYS A 65 1.10 -6.67 -12.69
N ASP A 66 1.21 -7.72 -11.89
CA ASP A 66 0.77 -9.03 -12.35
C ASP A 66 -0.77 -8.98 -12.41
N ASN A 67 -1.29 -8.72 -13.60
CA ASN A 67 -2.68 -8.96 -13.96
C ASN A 67 -2.89 -10.47 -13.87
N THR A 68 -3.37 -10.97 -12.73
CA THR A 68 -4.01 -12.29 -12.65
C THR A 68 -5.46 -12.09 -12.30
#